data_AF-A0A367LTD1-F1
#
_entry.id   AF-A0A367LTD1-F1
#
_cell.length_a   1.000
_cell.length_b   1.000
_cell.length_c   1.000
_cell.angle_alpha   90.00
_cell.angle_beta   90.00
_cell.angle_gamma   90.00
#
_symmetry.space_group_name_H-M   'P 1'
#
loop_
_entity.id
_entity.type
_entity.pdbx_description
1 polymer ?
#
loop_
_entity_poly.entity_id
_entity_poly.type
_entity_poly.pdbx_seq_one_letter_code
_entity_poly.pdbx_strand_id
1 'polypeptide(L)' 'LFGADYANVQPHSGSSANAAVYLALLNAGDTILGMSLAHGGHLTHGAKVSSSGKLYNAVQYGLDTATGLIDYD' A
#
# COMPACT_ATOMS: atom_id res chain seq x y z
N LEU A 1 3.35 -13.49 -19.82
CA LEU A 1 4.41 -13.03 -18.91
C LEU A 1 4.24 -13.63 -17.51
N PHE A 2 3.08 -13.48 -16.86
CA PHE A 2 2.88 -13.91 -15.46
C PHE A 2 1.86 -15.04 -15.23
N GLY A 3 1.28 -15.61 -16.28
CA GLY A 3 0.35 -16.75 -16.15
C GLY A 3 -1.00 -16.43 -15.48
N ALA A 4 -1.41 -15.16 -15.41
CA ALA A 4 -2.70 -14.75 -14.87
C ALA A 4 -3.83 -14.92 -15.90
N ASP A 5 -5.02 -15.34 -15.45
CA ASP A 5 -6.23 -15.44 -16.30
C ASP A 5 -6.73 -14.07 -16.77
N TYR A 6 -6.63 -13.05 -15.91
CA TYR A 6 -7.09 -11.69 -16.18
C TYR A 6 -6.13 -10.64 -15.63
N ALA A 7 -6.10 -9.48 -16.29
CA ALA A 7 -5.37 -8.30 -15.83
C ALA A 7 -6.11 -7.03 -16.26
N ASN A 8 -6.19 -6.03 -15.37
CA ASN A 8 -6.61 -4.69 -15.74
C ASN A 8 -5.39 -3.86 -16.16
N VAL A 9 -5.35 -3.43 -17.42
CA VAL A 9 -4.22 -2.71 -18.04
C VAL A 9 -4.50 -1.22 -18.27
N GLN A 10 -5.55 -0.67 -17.67
CA GLN A 10 -5.96 0.73 -17.84
C GLN A 10 -5.37 1.75 -16.84
N PRO A 11 -4.92 1.40 -15.62
CA PRO A 11 -4.37 2.40 -14.70
C PRO A 11 -3.25 3.23 -15.33
N HIS A 12 -3.36 4.55 -15.24
CA HIS A 12 -2.43 5.50 -15.86
C HIS A 12 -1.01 5.47 -15.26
N SER A 13 -0.87 4.93 -14.05
CA SER A 13 0.38 4.80 -13.30
C SER A 13 0.24 3.79 -12.15
N GLY A 14 1.35 3.43 -11.51
CA GLY A 14 1.32 2.56 -10.32
C GLY A 14 0.49 3.14 -9.17
N SER A 15 0.58 4.45 -8.91
CA SER A 15 -0.23 5.10 -7.86
C SER A 15 -1.73 4.99 -8.13
N SER A 16 -2.16 5.16 -9.39
CA SER A 16 -3.57 4.98 -9.76
C SER A 16 -4.04 3.53 -9.71
N ALA A 17 -3.14 2.56 -9.94
CA ALA A 17 -3.46 1.14 -9.80
C ALA A 17 -3.77 0.78 -8.34
N ASN A 18 -2.93 1.24 -7.40
CA ASN A 18 -3.18 1.06 -5.96
C ASN A 18 -4.48 1.74 -5.51
N ALA A 19 -4.73 2.97 -5.96
CA ALA A 19 -5.98 3.66 -5.66
C ALA A 19 -7.21 2.90 -6.17
N ALA A 20 -7.16 2.34 -7.38
CA ALA A 20 -8.27 1.57 -7.95
C ALA A 20 -8.58 0.31 -7.12
N VAL A 21 -7.57 -0.40 -6.63
CA VAL A 21 -7.76 -1.58 -5.77
C VAL A 21 -8.41 -1.18 -4.45
N TYR A 22 -7.92 -0.13 -3.78
CA TYR A 22 -8.50 0.30 -2.52
C TYR A 22 -9.94 0.80 -2.69
N LEU A 23 -10.24 1.56 -3.74
CA LEU A 23 -11.61 2.04 -4.00
C LEU A 23 -12.58 0.90 -4.32
N ALA A 24 -12.09 -0.18 -4.93
CA ALA A 24 -12.92 -1.33 -5.28
C ALA A 24 -13.25 -2.24 -4.09
N LEU A 25 -12.33 -2.32 -3.12
CA LEU A 25 -12.39 -3.33 -2.04
C LEU A 25 -12.66 -2.75 -0.65
N LEU A 26 -12.42 -1.46 -0.45
CA LEU A 26 -12.46 -0.82 0.87
C LEU A 26 -13.41 0.36 0.89
N ASN A 27 -14.04 0.57 2.04
CA ASN A 27 -14.71 1.81 2.40
C ASN A 27 -13.74 2.79 3.06
N ALA A 28 -14.09 4.07 3.08
CA ALA A 28 -13.35 5.06 3.85
C ALA A 28 -13.33 4.68 5.34
N GLY A 29 -12.16 4.77 5.97
CA GLY A 29 -11.93 4.35 7.35
C GLY A 29 -11.55 2.88 7.53
N ASP A 30 -11.71 2.02 6.52
CA ASP A 30 -11.21 0.64 6.60
C ASP A 30 -9.69 0.62 6.81
N THR A 31 -9.19 -0.46 7.43
CA THR A 31 -7.78 -0.55 7.82
C THR A 31 -6.93 -1.08 6.67
N ILE A 32 -5.83 -0.38 6.41
CA ILE A 32 -4.76 -0.86 5.54
C ILE A 32 -3.46 -0.99 6.33
N LEU A 33 -2.72 -2.07 6.09
CA LEU A 33 -1.39 -2.29 6.65
C LEU A 33 -0.36 -2.13 5.52
N GLY A 34 0.60 -1.23 5.70
CA GLY A 34 1.65 -0.96 4.71
C GLY A 34 3.02 -0.77 5.35
N MET A 35 4.09 -0.98 4.57
CA MET A 35 5.44 -0.70 5.04
C MET A 35 5.64 0.81 5.22
N SER A 36 6.24 1.22 6.34
CA SER A 36 6.58 2.62 6.60
C SER A 36 7.43 3.22 5.48
N LEU A 37 7.12 4.45 5.07
CA LEU A 37 7.91 5.20 4.08
C LEU A 37 9.37 5.37 4.54
N ALA A 38 9.60 5.54 5.85
CA ALA A 38 10.95 5.67 6.41
C ALA A 38 11.77 4.36 6.28
N HIS A 39 11.10 3.24 6.09
CA HIS A 39 11.69 1.90 6.05
C HIS A 39 11.65 1.26 4.65
N GLY A 40 11.32 2.03 3.60
CA GLY A 40 11.32 1.55 2.21
C GLY A 40 9.93 1.34 1.61
N GLY A 41 8.87 1.70 2.32
CA GLY A 41 7.52 1.73 1.79
C GLY A 41 7.30 2.77 0.69
N HIS A 42 6.11 2.76 0.10
CA HIS A 42 5.70 3.72 -0.94
C HIS A 42 4.62 4.66 -0.42
N LEU A 43 4.52 5.87 -0.98
CA LEU A 43 3.55 6.88 -0.55
C LEU A 43 2.11 6.34 -0.53
N THR A 44 1.73 5.54 -1.53
CA THR A 44 0.38 4.98 -1.64
C THR A 44 0.09 3.80 -0.72
N HIS A 45 1.00 3.40 0.15
CA HIS A 45 0.79 2.31 1.12
C HIS A 45 0.37 2.85 2.50
N GLY A 46 -0.38 3.96 2.52
CA GLY A 46 -0.89 4.57 3.75
C GLY A 46 -0.05 5.69 4.34
N ALA A 47 0.94 6.24 3.61
CA ALA A 47 1.67 7.41 4.10
C ALA A 47 0.69 8.58 4.35
N LYS A 48 0.77 9.22 5.52
CA LYS A 48 -0.21 10.21 6.03
C LYS A 48 -0.55 11.34 5.04
N VAL A 49 0.39 11.73 4.18
CA VAL A 49 0.21 12.80 3.18
C VAL A 49 -0.46 12.34 1.89
N SER A 50 -0.50 11.03 1.62
CA SER A 50 -1.10 10.43 0.42
C SER A 50 -2.63 10.33 0.52
N SER A 51 -3.30 10.06 -0.62
CA SER A 51 -4.73 9.74 -0.62
C SER A 51 -5.05 8.55 0.27
N SER A 52 -4.28 7.47 0.17
CA SER A 52 -4.47 6.26 0.98
C SER A 52 -4.33 6.50 2.50
N GLY A 53 -3.39 7.36 2.92
CA GLY A 53 -3.22 7.71 4.33
C GLY A 53 -4.23 8.72 4.86
N LYS A 54 -4.98 9.40 3.97
CA LYS A 54 -6.07 10.32 4.35
C LYS A 54 -7.44 9.64 4.38
N LEU A 55 -7.68 8.69 3.48
CA LEU A 55 -8.98 8.03 3.31
C LEU A 55 -9.18 6.81 4.21
N TYR A 56 -8.10 6.10 4.55
CA TYR A 56 -8.14 4.82 5.27
C TYR A 56 -7.46 4.94 6.64
N ASN A 57 -7.77 4.01 7.54
CA ASN A 57 -7.02 3.84 8.77
C ASN A 57 -5.69 3.13 8.45
N ALA A 58 -4.64 3.89 8.18
CA ALA A 58 -3.34 3.35 7.80
C ALA A 58 -2.50 2.96 9.03
N VAL A 59 -2.20 1.67 9.16
CA VAL A 59 -1.24 1.11 10.11
C VAL A 59 0.06 0.78 9.37
N GLN A 60 1.20 0.97 10.01
CA GLN A 60 2.51 0.81 9.38
C GLN A 60 3.33 -0.27 10.08
N TYR A 61 3.95 -1.16 9.30
CA TYR A 61 5.01 -2.06 9.79
C TYR A 61 6.40 -1.57 9.36
N GLY A 62 7.44 -2.14 9.96
CA GLY A 62 8.81 -1.67 9.80
C GLY A 62 9.82 -2.76 9.52
N LEU A 63 11.09 -2.41 9.71
CA LEU A 63 12.21 -3.33 9.67
C LEU A 63 12.67 -3.59 11.10
N ASP A 64 13.24 -4.77 11.33
CA ASP A 64 14.15 -4.98 12.43
C ASP A 64 15.44 -4.19 12.14
N THR A 65 15.71 -3.18 12.96
CA THR A 65 16.86 -2.28 12.79
C THR A 65 18.22 -2.96 12.93
N ALA A 66 18.29 -4.15 13.53
CA ALA A 66 19.54 -4.91 13.67
C ALA A 66 19.88 -5.68 12.38
N THR A 67 18.87 -6.24 11.70
CA THR A 67 19.07 -7.08 10.50
C THR A 67 18.79 -6.35 9.19
N GLY A 68 18.02 -5.26 9.23
CA GLY A 68 17.52 -4.55 8.05
C GLY A 68 16.44 -5.32 7.28
N LEU A 69 15.92 -6.41 7.85
CA LEU A 69 14.83 -7.22 7.28
C LEU A 69 13.48 -6.76 7.82
N ILE A 70 12.39 -7.13 7.16
CA ILE A 70 11.03 -6.84 7.65
C ILE A 70 10.85 -7.46 9.03
N ASP A 71 10.33 -6.66 9.96
CA ASP A 71 9.88 -7.15 11.26
C ASP A 71 8.49 -7.76 11.09
N TYR A 72 8.40 -9.07 11.30
CA TYR A 72 7.16 -9.84 11.13
C TYR A 72 6.46 -10.13 12.47
N ASP A 73 7.09 -9.83 13.60
CA ASP A 73 6.56 -10.04 14.96
C ASP A 73 5.83 -8.79 15.49
#